data_AF-A0A2K3L170-F1
#
_entry.id   AF-A0A2K3L170-F1
#
_cell.length_a   1.000
_cell.length_b   1.000
_cell.length_c   1.000
_cell.angle_alpha   90.00
_cell.angle_beta   90.00
_cell.angle_gamma   90.00
#
_symmetry.space_group_name_H-M   'P 1'
#
loop_
_entity.id
_entity.type
_entity.pdbx_description
1 polymer ?
#
loop_
_entity_poly.entity_id
_entity_poly.type
_entity_poly.pdbx_seq_one_letter_code
_entity_poly.pdbx_strand_id
1 'polypeptide(L)'
;MAESKSNHQSLLQFAPMQSSVDEGFWHKLSSLKLNKLGIDDSPIPITGFYAPCSHPRVSNYLTLLAESLPSESSEASLIPEPSHGNRNRCSVPGILYNTNTVESFSALDIQNLLKEEARKIWDDIQSGRAVEDCSVLSRFLVISFADLKKWSFHYWFAFPALMLDPPATLVNLSPASQWLSIEEAESLSAACNEWRGSKSTADIPFFLVTIDPNSRATVRLLKDWEACQSDDHKILFGFYDPCHLPNNPGWPLRNLLALISAKWNLKSVQFFCYRENRGFADMSLSLVGEALITVPQGWKDAIPNAVGWELNNKGKKGPRRISLAQSMDPTRLAVSAADLNLKLMRWRALPSLDLSALSSLRCLLLGAGTLGCQVARMLMAWGVRKITLVDNGK
;
A
#
# COMPACT_ATOMS: atom_id res chain seq x y z
N MET A 1 28.04 46.30 1.18
CA MET A 1 26.63 46.18 0.78
C MET A 1 26.19 44.78 1.13
N ALA A 2 25.30 44.67 2.11
CA ALA A 2 24.74 43.40 2.56
C ALA A 2 23.78 42.88 1.48
N GLU A 3 24.09 41.73 0.88
CA GLU A 3 23.14 41.00 0.06
C GLU A 3 22.05 40.44 0.96
N SER A 4 20.87 41.03 0.86
CA SER A 4 19.64 40.53 1.46
C SER A 4 19.35 39.14 0.90
N LYS A 5 19.61 38.09 1.69
CA LYS A 5 19.07 36.75 1.45
C LYS A 5 17.54 36.85 1.42
N SER A 6 16.95 36.83 0.23
CA SER A 6 15.52 36.70 0.06
C SER A 6 15.10 35.31 0.54
N ASN A 7 14.52 35.21 1.73
CA ASN A 7 13.88 33.99 2.23
C ASN A 7 12.69 33.65 1.31
N HIS A 8 12.92 32.86 0.26
CA HIS A 8 11.83 32.26 -0.51
C HIS A 8 11.21 31.15 0.33
N GLN A 9 10.15 31.46 1.07
CA GLN A 9 9.31 30.44 1.70
C GLN A 9 8.66 29.61 0.59
N SER A 10 9.11 28.37 0.45
CA SER A 10 8.58 27.44 -0.55
C SER A 10 7.43 26.61 0.05
N LEU A 11 6.44 26.26 -0.76
CA LEU A 11 5.36 25.38 -0.33
C LEU A 11 5.92 23.96 -0.07
N LEU A 12 5.51 23.35 1.04
CA LEU A 12 5.90 21.96 1.32
C LEU A 12 5.20 21.02 0.33
N GLN A 13 6.01 20.37 -0.52
CA GLN A 13 5.54 19.37 -1.46
C GLN A 13 5.73 17.96 -0.86
N PHE A 14 4.80 17.07 -1.18
CA PHE A 14 4.79 15.70 -0.65
C PHE A 14 4.85 14.70 -1.80
N ALA A 15 5.68 13.69 -1.65
CA ALA A 15 5.75 12.59 -2.62
C ALA A 15 4.46 11.75 -2.54
N PRO A 16 3.76 11.51 -3.68
CA PRO A 16 2.57 10.65 -3.69
C PRO A 16 2.88 9.24 -3.22
N MET A 17 2.01 8.68 -2.36
CA MET A 17 2.09 7.27 -1.97
C MET A 17 1.68 6.39 -3.16
N GLN A 18 2.32 5.23 -3.27
CA GLN A 18 2.06 4.26 -4.33
C GLN A 18 1.53 2.95 -3.72
N SER A 19 0.64 2.29 -4.45
CA SER A 19 0.06 1.01 -4.10
C SER A 19 0.82 -0.16 -4.75
N SER A 20 0.84 -1.29 -4.04
CA SER A 20 1.23 -2.60 -4.54
C SER A 20 0.16 -3.61 -4.13
N VAL A 21 -0.27 -4.48 -5.02
CA VAL A 21 -1.28 -5.49 -4.71
C VAL A 21 -0.73 -6.85 -5.05
N ASP A 22 -0.57 -7.70 -4.04
CA ASP A 22 -0.10 -9.06 -4.22
C ASP A 22 -1.16 -9.92 -4.91
N GLU A 23 -0.71 -10.95 -5.63
CA GLU A 23 -1.61 -11.87 -6.31
C GLU A 23 -2.56 -12.58 -5.33
N GLY A 24 -2.06 -12.93 -4.14
CA GLY A 24 -2.83 -13.61 -3.09
C GLY A 24 -4.04 -12.78 -2.63
N PHE A 25 -3.97 -11.45 -2.67
CA PHE A 25 -5.11 -10.58 -2.38
C PHE A 25 -6.26 -10.84 -3.35
N TRP A 26 -5.99 -10.86 -4.66
CA TRP A 26 -7.01 -11.10 -5.68
C TRP A 26 -7.57 -12.52 -5.64
N HIS A 27 -6.72 -13.50 -5.30
CA HIS A 27 -7.16 -14.89 -5.13
C HIS A 27 -8.19 -14.99 -4.01
N LYS A 28 -7.86 -14.40 -2.85
CA LYS A 28 -8.76 -14.42 -1.69
C LYS A 28 -10.00 -13.58 -1.91
N LEU A 29 -9.90 -12.42 -2.58
CA LEU A 29 -11.07 -11.62 -2.95
C LEU A 29 -12.02 -12.40 -3.86
N SER A 30 -11.48 -13.15 -4.83
CA SER A 30 -12.27 -14.00 -5.73
C SER A 30 -12.98 -15.12 -4.98
N SER A 31 -12.27 -15.82 -4.07
CA SER A 31 -12.86 -16.83 -3.18
C SER A 31 -13.98 -16.24 -2.32
N LEU A 32 -13.70 -15.13 -1.62
CA LEU A 32 -14.66 -14.45 -0.75
C LEU A 32 -15.92 -14.02 -1.53
N LYS A 33 -15.74 -13.48 -2.74
CA LYS A 33 -16.83 -13.00 -3.59
C LYS A 33 -17.71 -14.14 -4.10
N LEU A 34 -17.12 -15.28 -4.48
CA LEU A 34 -17.87 -16.44 -4.99
C LEU A 34 -18.53 -17.25 -3.87
N ASN A 35 -17.84 -17.44 -2.74
CA ASN A 35 -18.26 -18.38 -1.70
C ASN A 35 -19.12 -17.73 -0.60
N LYS A 36 -18.96 -16.43 -0.35
CA LYS A 36 -19.65 -15.74 0.76
C LYS A 36 -20.51 -14.56 0.31
N LEU A 37 -19.92 -13.60 -0.40
CA LEU A 37 -20.60 -12.32 -0.67
C LEU A 37 -21.67 -12.44 -1.77
N GLY A 38 -21.40 -13.24 -2.80
CA GLY A 38 -22.29 -13.36 -3.95
C GLY A 38 -22.53 -12.00 -4.61
N ILE A 39 -23.77 -11.52 -4.56
CA ILE A 39 -24.18 -10.25 -5.18
C ILE A 39 -23.87 -9.04 -4.26
N ASP A 40 -23.60 -9.26 -2.97
CA ASP A 40 -23.34 -8.17 -2.02
C ASP A 40 -22.13 -7.33 -2.45
N ASP A 41 -22.38 -6.04 -2.69
CA ASP A 41 -21.39 -5.01 -3.03
C ASP A 41 -21.16 -4.01 -1.89
N SER A 42 -21.61 -4.36 -0.68
CA SER A 42 -21.30 -3.63 0.54
C SER A 42 -19.78 -3.47 0.74
N PRO A 43 -19.33 -2.33 1.30
CA PRO A 43 -17.91 -2.08 1.49
C PRO A 43 -17.29 -3.02 2.52
N ILE A 44 -16.09 -3.51 2.20
CA ILE A 44 -15.38 -4.50 3.02
C ILE A 44 -14.21 -3.81 3.73
N PRO A 45 -14.12 -3.87 5.08
CA PRO A 45 -12.95 -3.37 5.79
C PRO A 45 -11.73 -4.25 5.45
N ILE A 46 -10.62 -3.61 5.12
CA ILE A 46 -9.36 -4.28 4.78
C ILE A 46 -8.18 -3.66 5.53
N THR A 47 -7.12 -4.42 5.70
CA THR A 47 -5.87 -3.95 6.34
C THR A 47 -4.76 -3.86 5.30
N GLY A 48 -4.23 -2.66 5.08
CA GLY A 48 -3.06 -2.44 4.25
C GLY A 48 -1.78 -2.49 5.07
N PHE A 49 -0.65 -2.73 4.40
CA PHE A 49 0.65 -2.80 5.06
C PHE A 49 1.66 -1.90 4.36
N TYR A 50 2.38 -1.08 5.11
CA TYR A 50 3.54 -0.36 4.58
C TYR A 50 4.69 -0.39 5.59
N ALA A 51 5.85 0.11 5.19
CA ALA A 51 7.01 0.25 6.03
C ALA A 51 7.80 1.50 5.60
N PRO A 52 8.75 1.98 6.42
CA PRO A 52 9.65 3.04 5.99
C PRO A 52 10.45 2.61 4.75
N CYS A 53 10.96 3.59 4.02
CA CYS A 53 11.87 3.38 2.92
C CYS A 53 13.10 2.63 3.42
N SER A 54 13.48 1.54 2.76
CA SER A 54 14.62 0.69 3.15
C SER A 54 15.76 0.71 2.12
N HIS A 55 15.57 1.46 1.02
CA HIS A 55 16.53 1.51 -0.09
C HIS A 55 16.61 2.91 -0.74
N PRO A 56 17.82 3.45 -1.02
CA PRO A 56 17.99 4.82 -1.52
C PRO A 56 17.34 5.13 -2.86
N ARG A 57 17.02 4.10 -3.67
CA ARG A 57 16.55 4.26 -5.05
C ARG A 57 15.09 3.87 -5.27
N VAL A 58 14.46 3.26 -4.26
CA VAL A 58 13.13 2.67 -4.41
C VAL A 58 12.32 2.99 -3.17
N SER A 59 11.19 3.66 -3.39
CA SER A 59 10.20 3.91 -2.35
C SER A 59 9.51 2.63 -1.91
N ASN A 60 9.02 2.64 -0.68
CA ASN A 60 8.11 1.60 -0.21
C ASN A 60 6.67 1.92 -0.65
N TYR A 61 5.82 0.90 -0.63
CA TYR A 61 4.45 0.95 -1.14
C TYR A 61 3.45 0.58 -0.05
N LEU A 62 2.22 1.09 -0.16
CA LEU A 62 1.11 0.47 0.56
C LEU A 62 0.75 -0.83 -0.15
N THR A 63 0.97 -1.95 0.54
CA THR A 63 0.83 -3.29 -0.01
C THR A 63 -0.43 -3.96 0.54
N LEU A 64 -1.23 -4.56 -0.36
CA LEU A 64 -2.30 -5.47 0.00
C LEU A 64 -1.87 -6.91 -0.23
N LEU A 65 -2.16 -7.77 0.76
CA LEU A 65 -1.81 -9.19 0.79
C LEU A 65 -3.07 -10.04 0.99
N ALA A 66 -2.94 -11.37 0.99
CA ALA A 66 -4.06 -12.25 1.33
C ALA A 66 -4.58 -12.00 2.77
N GLU A 67 -3.71 -11.62 3.70
CA GLU A 67 -4.05 -11.30 5.07
C GLU A 67 -4.80 -9.96 5.22
N SER A 68 -4.83 -9.14 4.16
CA SER A 68 -5.55 -7.85 4.16
C SER A 68 -7.06 -7.99 4.20
N LEU A 69 -7.61 -9.13 3.78
CA LEU A 69 -9.05 -9.41 3.80
C LEU A 69 -9.43 -10.19 5.07
N PRO A 70 -10.65 -10.02 5.60
CA PRO A 70 -11.12 -10.78 6.76
C PRO A 70 -11.04 -12.29 6.51
N SER A 71 -10.85 -13.06 7.59
CA SER A 71 -10.79 -14.53 7.50
C SER A 71 -12.15 -15.11 7.11
N GLU A 72 -12.14 -16.17 6.31
CA GLU A 72 -13.34 -16.91 5.94
C GLU A 72 -13.92 -17.72 7.13
N SER A 73 -13.19 -17.88 8.24
CA SER A 73 -13.61 -18.74 9.35
C SER A 73 -14.42 -18.05 10.47
N SER A 74 -14.46 -16.71 10.53
CA SER A 74 -15.09 -16.01 11.65
C SER A 74 -16.52 -15.59 11.28
N GLU A 75 -17.49 -16.45 11.57
CA GLU A 75 -18.92 -16.17 11.40
C GLU A 75 -19.46 -15.06 12.34
N ALA A 76 -18.65 -14.56 13.29
CA ALA A 76 -19.11 -13.65 14.34
C ALA A 76 -18.66 -12.17 14.19
N SER A 77 -17.80 -11.83 13.23
CA SER A 77 -17.37 -10.44 13.06
C SER A 77 -16.73 -10.19 11.69
N LEU A 78 -17.34 -9.30 10.90
CA LEU A 78 -16.72 -8.68 9.71
C LEU A 78 -15.56 -7.72 10.08
N ILE A 79 -15.08 -7.79 11.31
CA ILE A 79 -13.97 -7.00 11.82
C ILE A 79 -12.73 -7.89 11.69
N PRO A 80 -11.72 -7.52 10.88
CA PRO A 80 -10.46 -8.23 10.86
C PRO A 80 -9.94 -8.34 12.29
N GLU A 81 -9.59 -9.56 12.75
CA GLU A 81 -8.78 -9.65 13.96
C GLU A 81 -7.53 -8.80 13.76
N PRO A 82 -7.06 -8.06 14.78
CA PRO A 82 -5.88 -7.23 14.66
C PRO A 82 -4.69 -8.16 14.43
N SER A 83 -4.38 -8.42 13.16
CA SER A 83 -3.10 -8.98 12.78
C SER A 83 -2.09 -7.92 13.20
N HIS A 84 -1.47 -8.13 14.36
CA HIS A 84 -0.36 -7.31 14.81
C HIS A 84 0.62 -7.22 13.66
N GLY A 85 0.95 -5.99 13.27
CA GLY A 85 1.91 -5.76 12.22
C GLY A 85 3.23 -6.43 12.59
N ASN A 86 4.06 -6.69 11.59
CA ASN A 86 5.46 -7.00 11.86
C ASN A 86 6.31 -5.78 11.51
N ARG A 87 7.61 -5.84 11.83
CA ARG A 87 8.56 -4.76 11.56
C ARG A 87 8.44 -4.18 10.14
N ASN A 88 8.14 -5.00 9.14
CA ASN A 88 8.06 -4.60 7.72
C ASN A 88 6.62 -4.49 7.20
N ARG A 89 5.62 -4.65 8.08
CA ARG A 89 4.19 -4.65 7.76
C ARG A 89 3.45 -3.85 8.82
N CYS A 90 3.59 -2.52 8.80
CA CYS A 90 2.80 -1.64 9.65
C CYS A 90 1.36 -1.65 9.16
N SER A 91 0.45 -2.12 10.02
CA SER A 91 -0.97 -2.26 9.71
C SER A 91 -1.62 -0.88 9.56
N VAL A 92 -2.43 -0.73 8.51
CA VAL A 92 -3.17 0.49 8.21
C VAL A 92 -4.61 0.11 7.91
N PRO A 93 -5.60 0.75 8.54
CA PRO A 93 -7.00 0.48 8.23
C PRO A 93 -7.37 1.04 6.86
N GLY A 94 -8.16 0.29 6.11
CA GLY A 94 -8.71 0.74 4.83
C GLY A 94 -10.05 0.08 4.53
N ILE A 95 -10.60 0.46 3.37
CA ILE A 95 -11.91 -0.03 2.93
C ILE A 95 -11.90 -0.33 1.44
N LEU A 96 -12.57 -1.40 1.06
CA LEU A 96 -12.69 -1.89 -0.31
C LEU A 96 -14.15 -1.79 -0.78
N TYR A 97 -14.39 -1.01 -1.82
CA TYR A 97 -15.66 -0.96 -2.54
C TYR A 97 -15.54 -1.77 -3.82
N ASN A 98 -15.98 -3.03 -3.78
CA ASN A 98 -15.93 -3.91 -4.94
C ASN A 98 -17.30 -4.00 -5.63
N THR A 99 -17.37 -3.44 -6.83
CA THR A 99 -18.59 -3.45 -7.65
C THR A 99 -18.74 -4.73 -8.47
N ASN A 100 -19.99 -5.08 -8.82
CA ASN A 100 -20.31 -6.27 -9.60
C ASN A 100 -20.21 -6.07 -11.12
N THR A 101 -20.34 -4.83 -11.59
CA THR A 101 -20.35 -4.49 -13.02
C THR A 101 -19.39 -3.35 -13.33
N VAL A 102 -18.87 -3.30 -14.55
CA VAL A 102 -17.94 -2.23 -14.97
C VAL A 102 -18.67 -0.88 -15.11
N GLU A 103 -19.97 -0.93 -15.40
CA GLU A 103 -20.85 0.23 -15.46
C GLU A 103 -21.00 0.84 -14.06
N SER A 104 -21.28 0.02 -13.04
CA SER A 104 -21.33 0.50 -11.65
C SER A 104 -19.98 1.06 -11.18
N PHE A 105 -18.86 0.44 -11.57
CA PHE A 105 -17.52 0.95 -11.25
C PHE A 105 -17.27 2.34 -11.84
N SER A 106 -17.70 2.55 -13.08
CA SER A 106 -17.51 3.82 -13.79
C SER A 106 -18.45 4.92 -13.30
N ALA A 107 -19.59 4.53 -12.71
CA ALA A 107 -20.60 5.44 -12.17
C ALA A 107 -20.38 5.82 -10.69
N LEU A 108 -19.36 5.25 -10.01
CA LEU A 108 -19.06 5.59 -8.62
C LEU A 108 -18.74 7.08 -8.45
N ASP A 109 -19.32 7.70 -7.41
CA ASP A 109 -18.95 9.04 -7.00
C ASP A 109 -17.61 9.02 -6.22
N ILE A 110 -16.51 9.00 -6.98
CA ILE A 110 -15.15 8.97 -6.45
C ILE A 110 -14.81 10.19 -5.59
N GLN A 111 -15.51 11.32 -5.74
CA GLN A 111 -15.26 12.51 -4.93
C GLN A 111 -15.95 12.39 -3.58
N ASN A 112 -17.19 11.91 -3.56
CA ASN A 112 -17.90 11.69 -2.31
C ASN A 112 -17.25 10.58 -1.47
N LEU A 113 -16.86 9.46 -2.08
CA LEU A 113 -16.16 8.37 -1.37
C LEU A 113 -14.86 8.85 -0.72
N LEU A 114 -14.07 9.68 -1.41
CA LEU A 114 -12.85 10.26 -0.86
C LEU A 114 -13.15 11.18 0.34
N LYS A 115 -14.19 12.01 0.24
CA LYS A 115 -14.61 12.91 1.32
C LYS A 115 -15.13 12.15 2.54
N GLU A 116 -15.85 11.07 2.34
CA GLU A 116 -16.34 10.22 3.43
C GLU A 116 -15.20 9.56 4.21
N GLU A 117 -14.20 9.01 3.52
CA GLU A 117 -13.05 8.41 4.21
C GLU A 117 -12.15 9.48 4.85
N ALA A 118 -12.00 10.66 4.23
CA ALA A 118 -11.31 11.79 4.85
C ALA A 118 -12.01 12.30 6.11
N ARG A 119 -13.36 12.31 6.12
CA ARG A 119 -14.15 12.67 7.30
C ARG A 119 -13.85 11.72 8.47
N LYS A 120 -13.75 10.41 8.22
CA LYS A 120 -13.40 9.45 9.27
C LYS A 120 -12.02 9.75 9.89
N ILE A 121 -11.03 10.11 9.07
CA ILE A 121 -9.70 10.54 9.57
C ILE A 121 -9.84 11.80 10.44
N TRP A 122 -10.65 12.76 9.99
CA TRP A 122 -10.90 13.99 10.74
C TRP A 122 -11.59 13.75 12.08
N ASP A 123 -12.62 12.89 12.10
CA ASP A 123 -13.36 12.51 13.31
C ASP A 123 -12.44 11.75 14.29
N ASP A 124 -11.56 10.88 13.78
CA ASP A 124 -10.54 10.18 14.58
C ASP A 124 -9.50 11.17 15.17
N ILE A 125 -9.18 12.27 14.47
CA ILE A 125 -8.32 13.36 14.99
C ILE A 125 -9.05 14.14 16.09
N GLN A 126 -10.29 14.56 15.86
CA GLN A 126 -11.07 15.37 16.80
C GLN A 126 -11.43 14.62 18.09
N SER A 127 -11.74 13.33 17.98
CA SER A 127 -12.02 12.47 19.13
C SER A 127 -10.78 12.13 19.97
N GLY A 128 -9.57 12.40 19.48
CA GLY A 128 -8.30 12.04 20.11
C GLY A 128 -7.85 10.60 19.83
N ARG A 129 -8.66 9.78 19.17
CA ARG A 129 -8.32 8.38 18.81
C ARG A 129 -7.05 8.29 17.98
N ALA A 130 -6.83 9.23 17.06
CA ALA A 130 -5.63 9.26 16.22
C ALA A 130 -4.31 9.48 16.99
N VAL A 131 -4.39 9.91 18.26
CA VAL A 131 -3.21 10.05 19.14
C VAL A 131 -2.95 8.74 19.89
N GLU A 132 -3.99 7.98 20.19
CA GLU A 132 -3.90 6.65 20.81
C GLU A 132 -3.44 5.60 19.80
N ASP A 133 -4.09 5.58 18.63
CA ASP A 133 -3.77 4.73 17.50
C ASP A 133 -3.51 5.58 16.26
N CYS A 134 -2.22 5.83 16.00
CA CYS A 134 -1.81 6.72 14.91
C CYS A 134 -1.88 6.06 13.54
N SER A 135 -2.10 4.74 13.45
CA SER A 135 -2.21 4.04 12.17
C SER A 135 -3.38 4.56 11.32
N VAL A 136 -4.43 5.08 11.99
CA VAL A 136 -5.63 5.64 11.35
C VAL A 136 -5.33 6.86 10.49
N LEU A 137 -4.22 7.57 10.72
CA LEU A 137 -3.80 8.72 9.92
C LEU A 137 -3.45 8.32 8.48
N SER A 138 -2.99 7.09 8.27
CA SER A 138 -2.62 6.58 6.96
C SER A 138 -3.77 5.85 6.25
N ARG A 139 -5.02 5.99 6.76
CA ARG A 139 -6.21 5.30 6.23
C ARG A 139 -6.30 5.45 4.71
N PHE A 140 -6.67 4.36 4.05
CA PHE A 140 -6.77 4.30 2.58
C PHE A 140 -8.10 3.73 2.10
N LEU A 141 -8.38 3.96 0.83
CA LEU A 141 -9.58 3.56 0.12
C LEU A 141 -9.19 2.83 -1.16
N VAL A 142 -9.91 1.74 -1.47
CA VAL A 142 -9.78 1.04 -2.75
C VAL A 142 -11.16 0.88 -3.37
N ILE A 143 -11.31 1.31 -4.61
CA ILE A 143 -12.46 0.94 -5.44
C ILE A 143 -12.01 -0.14 -6.41
N SER A 144 -12.82 -1.16 -6.64
CA SER A 144 -12.49 -2.24 -7.57
C SER A 144 -13.69 -2.79 -8.34
N PHE A 145 -13.37 -3.45 -9.45
CA PHE A 145 -14.24 -4.30 -10.22
C PHE A 145 -13.47 -5.57 -10.61
N ALA A 146 -13.93 -6.71 -10.10
CA ALA A 146 -13.35 -8.03 -10.36
C ALA A 146 -14.14 -8.77 -11.44
N ASP A 147 -13.60 -8.86 -12.66
CA ASP A 147 -14.14 -9.71 -13.72
C ASP A 147 -13.63 -11.14 -13.52
N LEU A 148 -14.38 -11.93 -12.74
CA LEU A 148 -14.05 -13.33 -12.41
C LEU A 148 -14.25 -14.29 -13.59
N LYS A 149 -14.85 -13.83 -14.71
CA LYS A 149 -14.94 -14.63 -15.94
C LYS A 149 -13.66 -14.53 -16.75
N LYS A 150 -13.08 -13.33 -16.84
CA LYS A 150 -11.82 -13.07 -17.56
C LYS A 150 -10.59 -13.09 -16.65
N TRP A 151 -10.77 -13.23 -15.34
CA TRP A 151 -9.72 -13.10 -14.32
C TRP A 151 -8.95 -11.78 -14.46
N SER A 152 -9.70 -10.68 -14.66
CA SER A 152 -9.14 -9.34 -14.80
C SER A 152 -9.73 -8.39 -13.76
N PHE A 153 -8.86 -7.62 -13.11
CA PHE A 153 -9.20 -6.79 -11.97
C PHE A 153 -8.90 -5.33 -12.32
N HIS A 154 -9.92 -4.48 -12.20
CA HIS A 154 -9.79 -3.04 -12.30
C HIS A 154 -9.83 -2.48 -10.88
N TYR A 155 -8.90 -1.60 -10.54
CA TYR A 155 -8.84 -1.04 -9.20
C TYR A 155 -8.22 0.34 -9.18
N TRP A 156 -8.54 1.13 -8.16
CA TRP A 156 -7.96 2.45 -7.97
C TRP A 156 -7.83 2.74 -6.47
N PHE A 157 -6.61 3.09 -6.05
CA PHE A 157 -6.33 3.49 -4.68
C PHE A 157 -6.55 4.99 -4.50
N ALA A 158 -7.03 5.34 -3.32
CA ALA A 158 -6.96 6.66 -2.76
C ALA A 158 -6.30 6.62 -1.39
N PHE A 159 -5.45 7.60 -1.12
CA PHE A 159 -4.83 7.85 0.17
C PHE A 159 -5.33 9.22 0.69
N PRO A 160 -6.54 9.29 1.26
CA PRO A 160 -7.13 10.55 1.69
C PRO A 160 -6.18 11.35 2.58
N ALA A 161 -5.79 12.52 2.12
CA ALA A 161 -4.95 13.44 2.84
C ALA A 161 -5.64 14.80 3.00
N LEU A 162 -5.75 15.25 4.24
CA LEU A 162 -6.37 16.52 4.61
C LEU A 162 -5.49 17.68 4.12
N MET A 163 -6.12 18.67 3.47
CA MET A 163 -5.43 19.87 3.03
C MET A 163 -5.49 20.94 4.10
N LEU A 164 -4.32 21.45 4.48
CA LEU A 164 -4.19 22.67 5.28
C LEU A 164 -4.51 23.88 4.39
N ASP A 165 -5.35 24.78 4.89
CA ASP A 165 -5.69 26.05 4.24
C ASP A 165 -5.43 27.21 5.20
N PRO A 166 -4.30 27.94 5.09
CA PRO A 166 -3.36 27.90 3.98
C PRO A 166 -2.40 26.69 4.01
N PRO A 167 -1.81 26.30 2.86
CA PRO A 167 -0.86 25.19 2.80
C PRO A 167 0.39 25.42 3.67
N ALA A 168 0.95 24.34 4.22
CA ALA A 168 2.17 24.42 5.01
C ALA A 168 3.37 24.91 4.18
N THR A 169 4.16 25.82 4.74
CA THR A 169 5.39 26.32 4.11
C THR A 169 6.61 25.65 4.70
N LEU A 170 7.53 25.22 3.85
CA LEU A 170 8.79 24.61 4.24
C LEU A 170 9.82 25.69 4.57
N VAL A 171 10.39 25.62 5.78
CA VAL A 171 11.49 26.49 6.22
C VAL A 171 12.83 25.89 5.81
N ASN A 172 13.04 24.62 6.18
CA ASN A 172 14.24 23.88 5.86
C ASN A 172 13.92 22.38 5.72
N LEU A 173 14.74 21.69 4.94
CA LEU A 173 14.75 20.25 4.83
C LEU A 173 16.17 19.81 4.53
N SER A 174 16.72 18.95 5.37
CA SER A 174 18.07 18.42 5.21
C SER A 174 18.13 16.95 5.63
N PRO A 175 19.13 16.19 5.15
CA PRO A 175 19.46 14.90 5.73
C PRO A 175 19.61 15.00 7.25
N ALA A 176 19.09 14.01 7.98
CA ALA A 176 19.13 14.01 9.44
C ALA A 176 20.58 14.06 9.97
N SER A 177 21.51 13.43 9.25
CA SER A 177 22.96 13.46 9.55
C SER A 177 23.61 14.84 9.42
N GLN A 178 22.99 15.78 8.70
CA GLN A 178 23.48 17.16 8.58
C GLN A 178 22.85 18.09 9.62
N TRP A 179 21.66 17.74 10.10
CA TRP A 179 20.93 18.53 11.10
C TRP A 179 21.34 18.18 12.53
N LEU A 180 21.61 16.90 12.79
CA LEU A 180 22.02 16.37 14.08
C LEU A 180 23.54 16.43 14.26
N SER A 181 23.99 16.56 15.50
CA SER A 181 25.39 16.26 15.85
C SER A 181 25.69 14.77 15.67
N ILE A 182 26.97 14.39 15.65
CA ILE A 182 27.36 12.97 15.53
C ILE A 182 26.82 12.16 16.71
N GLU A 183 26.92 12.68 17.94
CA GLU A 183 26.42 12.04 19.15
C GLU A 183 24.88 11.89 19.12
N GLU A 184 24.19 12.95 18.69
CA GLU A 184 22.72 12.94 18.56
C GLU A 184 22.26 11.92 17.50
N ALA A 185 22.97 11.85 16.37
CA ALA A 185 22.66 10.94 15.27
C ALA A 185 22.87 9.46 15.68
N GLU A 186 23.94 9.16 16.42
CA GLU A 186 24.19 7.82 16.96
C GLU A 186 23.13 7.44 18.00
N SER A 187 22.83 8.35 18.94
CA SER A 187 21.81 8.13 19.96
C SER A 187 20.42 7.93 19.35
N LEU A 188 20.04 8.76 18.36
CA LEU A 188 18.76 8.64 17.66
C LEU A 188 18.67 7.35 16.86
N SER A 189 19.74 6.97 16.15
CA SER A 189 19.78 5.71 15.42
C SER A 189 19.57 4.51 16.36
N ALA A 190 20.24 4.51 17.53
CA ALA A 190 20.06 3.48 18.54
C ALA A 190 18.61 3.41 19.05
N ALA A 191 18.04 4.57 19.41
CA ALA A 191 16.67 4.65 19.91
C ALA A 191 15.63 4.22 18.86
N CYS A 192 15.82 4.60 17.58
CA CYS A 192 14.97 4.13 16.48
C CYS A 192 15.10 2.62 16.25
N ASN A 193 16.31 2.06 16.35
CA ASN A 193 16.51 0.62 16.18
C ASN A 193 15.88 -0.19 17.33
N GLU A 194 15.94 0.32 18.56
CA GLU A 194 15.23 -0.24 19.72
C GLU A 194 13.71 -0.19 19.51
N TRP A 195 13.19 0.97 19.09
CA TRP A 195 11.77 1.15 18.74
C TRP A 195 11.29 0.13 17.71
N ARG A 196 12.11 -0.14 16.68
CA ARG A 196 11.81 -1.13 15.63
C ARG A 196 12.09 -2.57 16.03
N GLY A 197 12.85 -2.78 17.11
CA GLY A 197 13.18 -4.11 17.65
C GLY A 197 12.07 -4.67 18.54
N SER A 198 11.31 -3.79 19.20
CA SER A 198 10.21 -4.17 20.09
C SER A 198 8.94 -4.50 19.32
N LYS A 199 8.33 -5.67 19.61
CA LYS A 199 7.07 -6.12 18.98
C LYS A 199 5.88 -5.19 19.24
N SER A 200 5.93 -4.41 20.32
CA SER A 200 4.83 -3.52 20.72
C SER A 200 4.85 -2.16 20.01
N THR A 201 5.98 -1.79 19.41
CA THR A 201 6.20 -0.46 18.83
C THR A 201 6.65 -0.52 17.37
N ALA A 202 7.09 -1.67 16.88
CA ALA A 202 7.64 -1.83 15.54
C ALA A 202 6.65 -1.54 14.40
N ASP A 203 5.35 -1.68 14.64
CA ASP A 203 4.27 -1.38 13.70
C ASP A 203 3.63 0.00 13.93
N ILE A 204 4.11 0.78 14.91
CA ILE A 204 3.63 2.14 15.21
C ILE A 204 4.38 3.14 14.33
N PRO A 205 3.73 3.72 13.30
CA PRO A 205 4.45 4.46 12.27
C PRO A 205 4.61 5.95 12.57
N PHE A 206 4.01 6.47 13.64
CA PHE A 206 4.12 7.87 14.05
C PHE A 206 4.54 7.93 15.52
N PHE A 207 5.50 8.79 15.84
CA PHE A 207 6.14 8.84 17.16
C PHE A 207 6.74 10.22 17.42
N LEU A 208 7.11 10.46 18.68
CA LEU A 208 7.86 11.63 19.11
C LEU A 208 9.32 11.27 19.31
N VAL A 209 10.21 12.15 18.90
CA VAL A 209 11.63 12.09 19.23
C VAL A 209 11.96 13.29 20.08
N THR A 210 12.53 13.04 21.26
CA THR A 210 13.05 14.10 22.13
C THR A 210 14.55 13.92 22.31
N ILE A 211 15.32 14.99 22.12
CA ILE A 211 16.77 15.00 22.32
C ILE A 211 17.07 15.97 23.47
N ASP A 212 17.70 15.44 24.52
CA ASP A 212 18.10 16.23 25.68
C ASP A 212 19.37 17.06 25.42
N PRO A 213 19.74 18.00 26.31
CA PRO A 213 20.97 18.78 26.18
C PRO A 213 22.26 17.95 26.25
N ASN A 214 22.18 16.69 26.70
CA ASN A 214 23.30 15.75 26.75
C ASN A 214 23.38 14.87 25.48
N SER A 215 22.75 15.31 24.38
CA SER A 215 22.70 14.59 23.10
C SER A 215 21.99 13.23 23.14
N ARG A 216 21.20 12.92 24.19
CA ARG A 216 20.48 11.66 24.31
C ARG A 216 19.10 11.75 23.67
N ALA A 217 18.91 10.97 22.62
CA ALA A 217 17.62 10.83 21.96
C ALA A 217 16.76 9.74 22.61
N THR A 218 15.47 10.01 22.77
CA THR A 218 14.47 9.00 23.15
C THR A 218 13.27 9.06 22.23
N VAL A 219 12.73 7.89 21.87
CA VAL A 219 11.53 7.74 21.03
C VAL A 219 10.34 7.40 21.93
N ARG A 220 9.24 8.14 21.78
CA ARG A 220 8.03 8.03 22.62
C ARG A 220 6.77 8.02 21.77
N LEU A 221 5.65 7.62 22.37
CA LEU A 221 4.34 7.65 21.71
C LEU A 221 3.82 9.09 21.58
N LEU A 222 2.96 9.35 20.60
CA LEU A 222 2.36 10.69 20.43
C LEU A 222 1.48 11.12 21.62
N LYS A 223 0.92 10.17 22.36
CA LYS A 223 0.15 10.43 23.59
C LYS A 223 1.00 10.98 24.73
N ASP A 224 2.31 10.79 24.69
CA ASP A 224 3.22 11.25 25.74
C ASP A 224 3.67 12.71 25.49
N TRP A 225 3.02 13.41 24.56
CA TRP A 225 3.37 14.77 24.14
C TRP A 225 3.49 15.74 25.31
N GLU A 226 2.48 15.75 26.20
CA GLU A 226 2.47 16.67 27.35
C GLU A 226 3.63 16.42 28.31
N ALA A 227 4.09 15.17 28.44
CA ALA A 227 5.24 14.80 29.26
C ALA A 227 6.59 15.14 28.60
N CYS A 228 6.60 15.42 27.29
CA CYS A 228 7.81 15.75 26.53
C CYS A 228 8.13 17.26 26.50
N GLN A 229 7.24 18.12 27.01
CA GLN A 229 7.38 19.58 27.00
C GLN A 229 8.34 20.10 28.08
N SER A 230 9.60 19.65 28.05
CA SER A 230 10.68 20.27 28.83
C SER A 230 11.30 21.43 28.03
N ASP A 231 11.52 22.58 28.67
CA ASP A 231 11.96 23.82 28.01
C ASP A 231 13.31 23.70 27.25
N ASP A 232 14.16 22.74 27.59
CA ASP A 232 15.50 22.57 27.01
C ASP A 232 15.64 21.40 26.02
N HIS A 233 14.56 20.70 25.65
CA HIS A 233 14.62 19.54 24.75
C HIS A 233 14.30 19.90 23.29
N LYS A 234 15.05 19.36 22.33
CA LYS A 234 14.64 19.38 20.92
C LYS A 234 13.53 18.33 20.71
N ILE A 235 12.43 18.71 20.08
CA ILE A 235 11.29 17.82 19.85
C ILE A 235 10.99 17.71 18.36
N LEU A 236 10.99 16.48 17.85
CA LEU A 236 10.73 16.17 16.45
C LEU A 236 9.54 15.21 16.34
N PHE A 237 8.61 15.50 15.43
CA PHE A 237 7.51 14.61 15.08
C PHE A 237 7.99 13.60 14.04
N GLY A 238 8.26 12.38 14.49
CA GLY A 238 8.74 11.29 13.66
C GLY A 238 7.62 10.52 12.98
N PHE A 239 7.86 10.11 11.73
CA PHE A 239 6.99 9.15 11.05
C PHE A 239 7.78 8.23 10.11
N TYR A 240 7.26 7.04 9.85
CA TYR A 240 7.81 6.12 8.86
C TYR A 240 7.57 6.68 7.47
N ASP A 241 8.64 7.14 6.83
CA ASP A 241 8.57 7.74 5.51
C ASP A 241 8.75 6.67 4.42
N PRO A 242 7.73 6.31 3.63
CA PRO A 242 7.88 5.38 2.51
C PRO A 242 8.63 6.00 1.32
N CYS A 243 8.81 7.32 1.29
CA CYS A 243 9.50 8.03 0.21
C CYS A 243 11.01 7.78 0.23
N HIS A 244 11.64 7.65 -0.94
CA HIS A 244 13.11 7.61 -1.07
C HIS A 244 13.70 8.94 -1.55
N LEU A 245 12.87 9.89 -2.00
CA LEU A 245 13.34 11.15 -2.57
C LEU A 245 14.06 11.99 -1.50
N PRO A 246 15.23 12.57 -1.81
CA PRO A 246 16.04 13.30 -0.82
C PRO A 246 15.42 14.64 -0.41
N ASN A 247 14.60 15.25 -1.26
CA ASN A 247 14.09 16.61 -1.07
C ASN A 247 12.58 16.66 -0.84
N ASN A 248 11.90 15.52 -0.72
CA ASN A 248 10.45 15.48 -0.55
C ASN A 248 10.07 14.46 0.54
N PRO A 249 9.35 14.87 1.58
CA PRO A 249 8.75 13.94 2.53
C PRO A 249 7.66 13.09 1.87
N GLY A 250 7.39 11.91 2.43
CA GLY A 250 6.30 11.06 2.01
C GLY A 250 4.92 11.60 2.33
N TRP A 251 3.93 11.00 1.67
CA TRP A 251 2.51 11.30 1.81
C TRP A 251 1.96 11.30 3.26
N PRO A 252 2.37 10.37 4.16
CA PRO A 252 1.81 10.29 5.51
C PRO A 252 1.99 11.56 6.35
N LEU A 253 2.99 12.39 6.03
CA LEU A 253 3.23 13.65 6.74
C LEU A 253 2.04 14.62 6.66
N ARG A 254 1.23 14.58 5.60
CA ARG A 254 0.08 15.49 5.44
C ARG A 254 -0.92 15.36 6.60
N ASN A 255 -1.33 14.13 6.91
CA ASN A 255 -2.30 13.89 7.97
C ASN A 255 -1.69 14.05 9.36
N LEU A 256 -0.38 13.79 9.51
CA LEU A 256 0.34 14.10 10.73
C LEU A 256 0.34 15.62 11.02
N LEU A 257 0.64 16.46 10.03
CA LEU A 257 0.58 17.92 10.19
C LEU A 257 -0.83 18.40 10.50
N ALA A 258 -1.85 17.78 9.91
CA ALA A 258 -3.25 18.07 10.25
C ALA A 258 -3.58 17.73 11.71
N LEU A 259 -3.14 16.57 12.21
CA LEU A 259 -3.31 16.20 13.62
C LEU A 259 -2.60 17.20 14.55
N ILE A 260 -1.34 17.56 14.24
CA ILE A 260 -0.56 18.48 15.06
C ILE A 260 -1.21 19.86 15.12
N SER A 261 -1.68 20.35 13.96
CA SER A 261 -2.37 21.63 13.87
C SER A 261 -3.68 21.63 14.65
N ALA A 262 -4.49 20.58 14.52
CA ALA A 262 -5.79 20.48 15.16
C ALA A 262 -5.69 20.31 16.69
N LYS A 263 -4.76 19.48 17.17
CA LYS A 263 -4.67 19.13 18.59
C LYS A 263 -3.83 20.11 19.40
N TRP A 264 -2.64 20.46 18.92
CA TRP A 264 -1.65 21.21 19.69
C TRP A 264 -1.47 22.66 19.24
N ASN A 265 -2.12 23.07 18.14
CA ASN A 265 -2.07 24.44 17.60
C ASN A 265 -0.64 24.99 17.41
N LEU A 266 0.31 24.11 17.07
CA LEU A 266 1.70 24.49 16.84
C LEU A 266 1.84 25.24 15.52
N LYS A 267 2.53 26.39 15.55
CA LYS A 267 2.81 27.22 14.38
C LYS A 267 4.06 26.78 13.62
N SER A 268 5.06 26.28 14.34
CA SER A 268 6.25 25.65 13.77
C SER A 268 6.30 24.20 14.21
N VAL A 269 6.53 23.31 13.27
CA VAL A 269 6.57 21.87 13.47
C VAL A 269 7.85 21.32 12.88
N GLN A 270 8.73 20.81 13.75
CA GLN A 270 9.89 20.05 13.32
C GLN A 270 9.47 18.59 13.11
N PHE A 271 9.73 18.04 11.93
CA PHE A 271 9.35 16.68 11.57
C PHE A 271 10.58 15.86 11.18
N PHE A 272 10.49 14.56 11.45
CA PHE A 272 11.52 13.57 11.16
C PHE A 272 10.97 12.49 10.23
N CYS A 273 11.43 12.51 8.98
CA CYS A 273 11.14 11.49 7.98
C CYS A 273 12.07 10.30 8.20
N TYR A 274 11.61 9.32 8.98
CA TYR A 274 12.41 8.15 9.33
C TYR A 274 12.50 7.18 8.16
N ARG A 275 13.74 6.89 7.74
CA ARG A 275 14.09 5.94 6.67
C ARG A 275 15.19 5.00 7.14
N GLU A 276 15.25 3.85 6.51
CA GLU A 276 16.18 2.77 6.81
C GLU A 276 17.07 2.43 5.61
N ASN A 277 18.14 1.72 5.91
CA ASN A 277 18.98 1.07 4.93
C ASN A 277 19.37 -0.30 5.47
N ARG A 278 19.11 -1.36 4.68
CA ARG A 278 19.35 -2.76 5.09
C ARG A 278 18.67 -3.12 6.42
N GLY A 279 17.53 -2.52 6.71
CA GLY A 279 16.72 -2.82 7.90
C GLY A 279 17.18 -2.15 9.19
N PHE A 280 18.06 -1.15 9.13
CA PHE A 280 18.46 -0.32 10.27
C PHE A 280 18.24 1.16 9.97
N ALA A 281 18.07 1.97 11.01
CA ALA A 281 17.95 3.42 10.90
C ALA A 281 19.15 4.03 10.14
N ASP A 282 18.87 4.83 9.11
CA ASP A 282 19.91 5.52 8.34
C ASP A 282 19.65 7.03 8.37
N MET A 283 20.48 7.76 9.13
CA MET A 283 20.36 9.22 9.28
C MET A 283 20.77 9.99 8.02
N SER A 284 21.50 9.37 7.09
CA SER A 284 21.87 10.01 5.83
C SER A 284 20.72 9.95 4.81
N LEU A 285 19.90 8.91 4.87
CA LEU A 285 18.68 8.80 4.05
C LEU A 285 17.49 9.51 4.69
N SER A 286 17.37 9.42 6.01
CA SER A 286 16.32 10.09 6.79
C SER A 286 16.43 11.60 6.65
N LEU A 287 15.30 12.29 6.74
CA LEU A 287 15.25 13.75 6.60
C LEU A 287 14.73 14.38 7.89
N VAL A 288 15.28 15.53 8.24
CA VAL A 288 14.72 16.42 9.26
C VAL A 288 14.36 17.73 8.57
N GLY A 289 13.19 18.26 8.90
CA GLY A 289 12.75 19.54 8.37
C GLY A 289 11.82 20.27 9.32
N GLU A 290 11.58 21.53 9.01
CA GLU A 290 10.69 22.41 9.76
C GLU A 290 9.62 22.98 8.82
N ALA A 291 8.36 22.77 9.19
CA ALA A 291 7.20 23.30 8.50
C ALA A 291 6.52 24.37 9.36
N LEU A 292 6.21 25.51 8.75
CA LEU A 292 5.31 26.49 9.36
C LEU A 292 3.88 26.19 8.93
N ILE A 293 3.01 26.09 9.92
CA ILE A 293 1.58 25.88 9.76
C ILE A 293 0.88 27.12 10.28
N THR A 294 0.04 27.72 9.44
CA THR A 294 -0.89 28.74 9.91
C THR A 294 -2.15 28.01 10.33
N VAL A 295 -2.48 28.03 11.63
CA VAL A 295 -3.69 27.39 12.15
C VAL A 295 -4.91 28.05 11.49
N PRO A 296 -5.72 27.31 10.72
CA PRO A 296 -6.85 27.91 10.02
C PRO A 296 -7.94 28.33 10.99
N GLN A 297 -8.43 29.56 10.88
CA GLN A 297 -9.62 30.01 11.60
C GLN A 297 -10.85 29.27 11.01
N GLY A 298 -11.34 28.23 11.69
CA GLY A 298 -12.54 27.49 11.27
C GLY A 298 -12.45 25.96 11.30
N TRP A 299 -11.29 25.38 11.61
CA TRP A 299 -11.16 23.92 11.74
C TRP A 299 -12.03 23.31 12.86
N LYS A 300 -12.49 24.12 13.82
CA LYS A 300 -13.42 23.62 14.85
C LYS A 300 -14.81 23.25 14.30
N ASP A 301 -15.22 23.82 13.17
CA ASP A 301 -16.60 23.69 12.66
C ASP A 301 -16.70 23.07 11.25
N ALA A 302 -15.59 22.97 10.48
CA ALA A 302 -15.61 22.49 9.10
C ALA A 302 -14.51 21.46 8.77
N ILE A 303 -14.88 20.41 8.03
CA ILE A 303 -13.97 19.34 7.59
C ILE A 303 -13.04 19.89 6.48
N PRO A 304 -11.72 19.70 6.57
CA PRO A 304 -10.79 20.12 5.52
C PRO A 304 -11.05 19.37 4.20
N ASN A 305 -10.82 20.04 3.07
CA ASN A 305 -10.84 19.39 1.77
C ASN A 305 -9.76 18.28 1.71
N ALA A 306 -10.04 17.21 0.98
CA ALA A 306 -9.14 16.07 0.88
C ALA A 306 -8.72 15.78 -0.57
N VAL A 307 -7.50 15.26 -0.71
CA VAL A 307 -6.92 14.77 -1.98
C VAL A 307 -6.30 13.39 -1.75
N GLY A 308 -5.99 12.64 -2.80
CA GLY A 308 -5.27 11.38 -2.61
C GLY A 308 -5.45 10.28 -3.64
N TRP A 309 -6.22 10.49 -4.71
CA TRP A 309 -6.35 9.50 -5.78
C TRP A 309 -5.00 9.22 -6.44
N GLU A 310 -4.61 7.94 -6.47
CA GLU A 310 -3.33 7.50 -7.01
C GLU A 310 -3.25 7.76 -8.52
N LEU A 311 -2.07 8.08 -9.03
CA LEU A 311 -1.83 8.14 -10.46
C LEU A 311 -1.58 6.73 -11.02
N ASN A 312 -2.09 6.46 -12.22
CA ASN A 312 -1.81 5.23 -12.92
C ASN A 312 -0.36 5.18 -13.42
N ASN A 313 0.06 4.04 -13.97
CA ASN A 313 1.42 3.82 -14.49
C ASN A 313 1.81 4.78 -15.64
N LYS A 314 0.86 5.52 -16.21
CA LYS A 314 1.07 6.55 -17.25
C LYS A 314 1.08 7.97 -16.66
N GLY A 315 1.08 8.13 -15.33
CA GLY A 315 1.06 9.42 -14.65
C GLY A 315 -0.28 10.16 -14.73
N LYS A 316 -1.35 9.50 -15.17
CA LYS A 316 -2.70 10.10 -15.29
C LYS A 316 -3.59 9.67 -14.13
N LYS A 317 -4.55 10.52 -13.77
CA LYS A 317 -5.64 10.14 -12.86
C LYS A 317 -6.49 9.06 -13.52
N GLY A 318 -6.58 7.89 -12.92
CA GLY A 318 -7.45 6.82 -13.38
C GLY A 318 -7.08 5.45 -12.80
N PRO A 319 -7.97 4.47 -12.99
CA PRO A 319 -7.80 3.13 -12.44
C PRO A 319 -6.65 2.37 -13.12
N ARG A 320 -6.10 1.40 -12.38
CA ARG A 320 -5.19 0.38 -12.87
C ARG A 320 -5.99 -0.86 -13.26
N ARG A 321 -5.42 -1.65 -14.18
CA ARG A 321 -5.97 -2.93 -14.60
C ARG A 321 -4.86 -3.98 -14.58
N ILE A 322 -5.15 -5.12 -13.97
CA ILE A 322 -4.29 -6.30 -13.99
C ILE A 322 -5.08 -7.51 -14.50
N SER A 323 -4.43 -8.37 -15.28
CA SER A 323 -5.00 -9.64 -15.74
C SER A 323 -4.22 -10.78 -15.11
N LEU A 324 -4.89 -11.56 -14.26
CA LEU A 324 -4.31 -12.72 -13.58
C LEU A 324 -4.78 -14.03 -14.20
N ALA A 325 -5.36 -14.00 -15.40
CA ALA A 325 -5.80 -15.20 -16.11
C ALA A 325 -4.70 -16.26 -16.28
N GLN A 326 -3.42 -15.87 -16.42
CA GLN A 326 -2.34 -16.87 -16.57
C GLN A 326 -2.08 -17.66 -15.28
N SER A 327 -2.37 -17.08 -14.13
CA SER A 327 -2.05 -17.64 -12.81
C SER A 327 -3.28 -18.08 -12.02
N MET A 328 -4.48 -17.65 -12.42
CA MET A 328 -5.73 -17.98 -11.73
C MET A 328 -6.77 -18.73 -12.58
N ASP A 329 -6.75 -18.63 -13.91
CA ASP A 329 -7.74 -19.34 -14.75
C ASP A 329 -7.45 -20.85 -14.72
N PRO A 330 -8.35 -21.69 -14.17
CA PRO A 330 -8.11 -23.13 -14.04
C PRO A 330 -7.83 -23.82 -15.37
N THR A 331 -8.47 -23.34 -16.45
CA THR A 331 -8.28 -23.88 -17.81
C THR A 331 -6.87 -23.60 -18.31
N ARG A 332 -6.39 -22.38 -18.13
CA ARG A 332 -5.04 -21.97 -18.55
C ARG A 332 -3.96 -22.62 -17.70
N LEU A 333 -4.19 -22.74 -16.39
CA LEU A 333 -3.30 -23.45 -15.48
C LEU A 333 -3.13 -24.92 -15.88
N ALA A 334 -4.23 -25.61 -16.21
CA ALA A 334 -4.20 -26.99 -16.68
C ALA A 334 -3.42 -27.13 -18.00
N VAL A 335 -3.65 -26.23 -18.97
CA VAL A 335 -2.91 -26.21 -20.24
C VAL A 335 -1.42 -25.96 -20.00
N SER A 336 -1.06 -24.99 -19.16
CA SER A 336 0.33 -24.66 -18.82
C SER A 336 1.05 -25.82 -18.13
N ALA A 337 0.38 -26.51 -17.20
CA ALA A 337 0.92 -27.71 -16.55
C ALA A 337 1.17 -28.84 -17.56
N ALA A 338 0.25 -29.06 -18.50
CA ALA A 338 0.44 -30.06 -19.56
C ALA A 338 1.60 -29.70 -20.50
N ASP A 339 1.72 -28.43 -20.90
CA ASP A 339 2.81 -27.94 -21.74
C ASP A 339 4.17 -28.03 -21.03
N LEU A 340 4.21 -27.77 -19.72
CA LEU A 340 5.43 -27.89 -18.91
C LEU A 340 5.96 -29.33 -18.93
N ASN A 341 5.08 -30.33 -18.79
CA ASN A 341 5.48 -31.74 -18.86
C ASN A 341 6.15 -32.07 -20.20
N LEU A 342 5.60 -31.59 -21.32
CA LEU A 342 6.18 -31.80 -22.65
C LEU A 342 7.51 -31.05 -22.84
N LYS A 343 7.63 -29.83 -22.31
CA LYS A 343 8.89 -29.07 -22.30
C LYS A 343 9.97 -29.80 -21.50
N LEU A 344 9.63 -30.39 -20.36
CA LEU A 344 10.56 -31.19 -19.55
C LEU A 344 11.05 -32.43 -20.31
N MET A 345 10.17 -33.11 -21.05
CA MET A 345 10.57 -34.23 -21.93
C MET A 345 11.54 -33.77 -23.02
N ARG A 346 11.24 -32.64 -23.68
CA ARG A 346 12.13 -32.04 -24.68
C ARG A 346 13.50 -31.74 -24.09
N TRP A 347 13.56 -31.10 -22.93
CA TRP A 347 14.85 -30.72 -22.32
C TRP A 347 15.67 -31.92 -21.85
N ARG A 348 15.02 -32.94 -21.29
CA ARG A 348 15.71 -34.07 -20.66
C ARG A 348 16.06 -35.21 -21.61
N ALA A 349 15.19 -35.49 -22.57
CA ALA A 349 15.29 -36.71 -23.38
C ALA A 349 15.41 -36.44 -24.88
N LEU A 350 14.68 -35.46 -25.41
CA LEU A 350 14.60 -35.23 -26.86
C LEU A 350 14.61 -33.74 -27.22
N PRO A 351 15.79 -33.07 -27.23
CA PRO A 351 15.88 -31.63 -27.50
C PRO A 351 15.33 -31.18 -28.85
N SER A 352 15.39 -32.08 -29.85
CA SER A 352 14.87 -31.89 -31.21
C SER A 352 13.35 -31.97 -31.32
N LEU A 353 12.63 -32.33 -30.23
CA LEU A 353 11.17 -32.41 -30.23
C LEU A 353 10.53 -31.04 -30.49
N ASP A 354 9.78 -30.92 -31.59
CA ASP A 354 9.05 -29.71 -31.94
C ASP A 354 7.62 -29.73 -31.36
N LEU A 355 7.47 -29.10 -30.18
CA LEU A 355 6.18 -28.95 -29.51
C LEU A 355 5.22 -28.01 -30.26
N SER A 356 5.75 -27.08 -31.07
CA SER A 356 4.92 -26.13 -31.82
C SER A 356 4.23 -26.83 -32.99
N ALA A 357 4.97 -27.71 -33.69
CA ALA A 357 4.41 -28.58 -34.71
C ALA A 357 3.26 -29.42 -34.12
N LEU A 358 3.52 -30.15 -33.03
CA LEU A 358 2.52 -31.01 -32.38
C LEU A 358 1.25 -30.27 -31.93
N SER A 359 1.41 -29.10 -31.29
CA SER A 359 0.24 -28.32 -30.82
C SER A 359 -0.58 -27.71 -31.95
N SER A 360 0.03 -27.43 -33.10
CA SER A 360 -0.65 -26.87 -34.28
C SER A 360 -1.39 -27.92 -35.14
N LEU A 361 -1.09 -29.21 -34.96
CA LEU A 361 -1.72 -30.31 -35.69
C LEU A 361 -3.25 -30.30 -35.51
N ARG A 362 -3.94 -30.55 -36.62
CA ARG A 362 -5.39 -30.78 -36.64
C ARG A 362 -5.62 -32.24 -37.02
N CYS A 363 -6.10 -33.03 -36.10
CA CYS A 363 -6.31 -34.46 -36.30
C CYS A 363 -7.81 -34.73 -36.54
N LEU A 364 -8.14 -35.32 -37.69
CA LEU A 364 -9.46 -35.89 -37.94
C LEU A 364 -9.40 -37.39 -37.63
N LEU A 365 -10.21 -37.84 -36.68
CA LEU A 365 -10.31 -39.25 -36.29
C LEU A 365 -11.62 -39.81 -36.83
N LEU A 366 -11.51 -40.73 -37.79
CA LEU A 366 -12.64 -41.46 -38.37
C LEU A 366 -12.89 -42.71 -37.51
N GLY A 367 -13.89 -42.62 -36.64
CA GLY A 367 -14.22 -43.61 -35.62
C GLY A 367 -13.94 -43.09 -34.21
N ALA A 368 -14.97 -43.15 -33.35
CA ALA A 368 -14.98 -42.78 -31.94
C ALA A 368 -15.20 -43.98 -31.00
N GLY A 369 -15.09 -45.21 -31.52
CA GLY A 369 -15.04 -46.43 -30.70
C GLY A 369 -13.76 -46.54 -29.86
N THR A 370 -13.47 -47.73 -29.33
CA THR A 370 -12.35 -47.97 -28.38
C THR A 370 -11.01 -47.43 -28.89
N LEU A 371 -10.67 -47.68 -30.16
CA LEU A 371 -9.42 -47.21 -30.75
C LEU A 371 -9.39 -45.69 -30.89
N GLY A 372 -10.47 -45.08 -31.41
CA GLY A 372 -10.59 -43.63 -31.57
C GLY A 372 -10.41 -42.88 -30.24
N CYS A 373 -11.02 -43.40 -29.17
CA CYS A 373 -10.87 -42.85 -27.83
C CYS A 373 -9.43 -42.96 -27.28
N GLN A 374 -8.77 -44.11 -27.45
CA GLN A 374 -7.38 -44.28 -27.01
C GLN A 374 -6.41 -43.38 -27.78
N VAL A 375 -6.57 -43.29 -29.11
CA VAL A 375 -5.76 -42.41 -29.96
C VAL A 375 -5.98 -40.95 -29.59
N ALA A 376 -7.23 -40.51 -29.37
CA ALA A 376 -7.52 -39.14 -28.94
C ALA A 376 -6.83 -38.79 -27.61
N ARG A 377 -6.86 -39.69 -26.61
CA ARG A 377 -6.17 -39.49 -25.33
C ARG A 377 -4.65 -39.36 -25.50
N MET A 378 -4.04 -40.21 -26.34
CA MET A 378 -2.61 -40.12 -26.64
C MET A 378 -2.25 -38.80 -27.34
N LEU A 379 -3.03 -38.38 -28.34
CA LEU A 379 -2.82 -37.11 -29.04
C LEU A 379 -2.88 -35.91 -28.08
N MET A 380 -3.87 -35.89 -27.16
CA MET A 380 -3.95 -34.85 -26.13
C MET A 380 -2.74 -34.85 -25.19
N ALA A 381 -2.28 -36.03 -24.75
CA ALA A 381 -1.11 -36.17 -23.89
C ALA A 381 0.18 -35.63 -24.56
N TRP A 382 0.28 -35.76 -25.88
CA TRP A 382 1.38 -35.20 -26.69
C TRP A 382 1.19 -33.74 -27.09
N GLY A 383 0.16 -33.07 -26.59
CA GLY A 383 -0.02 -31.63 -26.78
C GLY A 383 -0.86 -31.23 -27.99
N VAL A 384 -1.47 -32.18 -28.71
CA VAL A 384 -2.39 -31.87 -29.82
C VAL A 384 -3.65 -31.20 -29.26
N ARG A 385 -4.05 -30.05 -29.84
CA ARG A 385 -5.15 -29.22 -29.33
C ARG A 385 -6.44 -29.30 -30.17
N LYS A 386 -6.35 -29.72 -31.43
CA LYS A 386 -7.48 -29.76 -32.36
C LYS A 386 -7.72 -31.19 -32.84
N ILE A 387 -8.70 -31.85 -32.25
CA ILE A 387 -9.12 -33.21 -32.61
C ILE A 387 -10.60 -33.15 -33.01
N THR A 388 -10.92 -33.61 -34.21
CA THR A 388 -12.30 -33.74 -34.70
C THR A 388 -12.62 -35.22 -34.82
N LEU A 389 -13.66 -35.67 -34.15
CA LEU A 389 -14.14 -37.05 -34.22
C LEU A 389 -15.30 -37.12 -35.21
N VAL A 390 -15.30 -38.13 -36.07
CA VAL A 390 -16.41 -38.44 -36.97
C VAL A 390 -16.70 -39.92 -36.83
N ASP A 391 -17.92 -40.26 -36.43
CA ASP A 391 -18.40 -41.63 -36.33
C ASP A 391 -19.80 -41.70 -36.93
N ASN A 392 -20.14 -42.83 -37.55
CA ASN A 392 -21.47 -43.13 -38.07
C ASN A 392 -22.19 -44.19 -37.21
N GLY A 393 -21.72 -44.39 -35.98
CA GLY A 393 -22.38 -45.18 -34.95
C GLY A 393 -23.64 -44.48 -34.41
N LYS A 394 -24.49 -45.25 -33.73
CA LYS A 394 -25.67 -44.74 -33.03
C LYS A 394 -25.31 -44.09 -31.70
#